data_AF-A0A7X9B1B8-F1
#
_entry.id   AF-A0A7X9B1B8-F1
#
_cell.length_a   1.000
_cell.length_b   1.000
_cell.length_c   1.000
_cell.angle_alpha   90.00
_cell.angle_beta   90.00
_cell.angle_gamma   90.00
#
_symmetry.space_group_name_H-M   'P 1'
#
loop_
_entity.id
_entity.type
_entity.pdbx_description
1 polymer ?
#
loop_
_entity_poly.entity_id
_entity_poly.type
_entity_poly.pdbx_seq_one_letter_code
_entity_poly.pdbx_strand_id
1 'polypeptide(L)'
;MNSIRRFAFAALFCSALIALQAQPISTADDPWFDQVTTPTKLTPAQIEDFCRKIHRAIAAGQDEKQLATLARDDQSPRILFLSLSNDLWPARTYFGCGWNFAHAWESTAAIMLANEKAYAIETAKQARGTIETAVREGKPIPLDWVAREKAPNAWNWLRLDIVQVARPSFDYSVEGSKIALTSLVGLAFGPQLGFAFPPAQLTGRCLITPERFLAKQQVANIIAETYNWGAIKNWLRLSAVEEGHRICLFEVDSYCSDGVNVVRLYRNHPIAQLPDNDQCLDAATRCAELLISYLDPAKGTLNVPFPEWIASGDSSPGADNREALDAQAELVIALARLAQSSNNKKHFADGAALAAKPLQLAMRRYGQQKDFIALIEKEPIAADSHLEPRLITTLRSNATACLAFLELSAIFPDNPDYPAIATAIGRHLHRQAQPGNGFIPAKFYPSDQIYESDESNDYGQAETEAMAALALAKLGKKDHNGSFLEVADNNLAYLLSSKIQLQELTATVTSPWLAEALDQYYRRNNEYISQLSRLA
;
A
#
# COMPACT_ATOMS: atom_id res chain seq x y z
N MET A 1 -6.18 14.88 -31.03
CA MET A 1 -7.21 13.86 -30.73
C MET A 1 -6.69 12.59 -30.03
N ASN A 2 -5.42 12.49 -29.61
CA ASN A 2 -4.88 11.32 -28.88
C ASN A 2 -4.35 11.61 -27.46
N SER A 3 -4.65 12.79 -26.88
CA SER A 3 -4.21 13.15 -25.51
C SER A 3 -5.27 12.94 -24.43
N ILE A 4 -6.49 12.53 -24.79
CA ILE A 4 -7.64 12.46 -23.87
C ILE A 4 -7.83 11.05 -23.27
N ARG A 5 -7.11 10.03 -23.76
CA ARG A 5 -7.21 8.64 -23.26
C ARG A 5 -6.16 8.25 -22.20
N ARG A 6 -5.18 9.12 -21.91
CA ARG A 6 -4.05 8.81 -21.00
C ARG A 6 -4.29 9.15 -19.52
N PHE A 7 -5.40 9.80 -19.18
CA PHE A 7 -5.71 10.22 -17.81
C PHE A 7 -6.84 9.41 -17.14
N ALA A 8 -7.45 8.45 -17.84
CA ALA A 8 -8.66 7.76 -17.37
C ALA A 8 -8.41 6.52 -16.48
N PHE A 9 -7.15 6.06 -16.34
CA PHE A 9 -6.85 4.81 -15.62
C PHE A 9 -5.98 4.98 -14.35
N ALA A 10 -5.43 6.18 -14.11
CA ALA A 10 -4.54 6.45 -12.98
C ALA A 10 -5.24 6.98 -11.72
N ALA A 11 -6.53 7.32 -11.81
CA ALA A 11 -7.17 8.18 -10.82
C ALA A 11 -8.24 7.46 -9.97
N LEU A 12 -8.03 6.17 -9.75
CA LEU A 12 -9.08 5.29 -9.27
C LEU A 12 -8.82 4.63 -7.91
N PHE A 13 -7.66 4.85 -7.26
CA PHE A 13 -7.30 4.00 -6.12
C PHE A 13 -6.72 4.58 -4.83
N CYS A 14 -6.42 5.87 -4.72
CA CYS A 14 -5.76 6.35 -3.50
C CYS A 14 -6.40 7.57 -2.87
N SER A 15 -7.57 7.39 -2.29
CA SER A 15 -8.14 8.40 -1.42
C SER A 15 -9.27 7.77 -0.60
N ALA A 16 -9.14 7.72 0.72
CA ALA A 16 -10.32 7.57 1.55
C ALA A 16 -10.03 8.10 2.95
N LEU A 17 -10.80 9.11 3.39
CA LEU A 17 -11.00 9.52 4.79
C LEU A 17 -12.28 10.38 4.91
N ILE A 18 -13.24 10.19 5.80
CA ILE A 18 -13.72 9.03 6.53
C ILE A 18 -15.24 9.16 6.50
N ALA A 19 -15.93 8.04 6.68
CA ALA A 19 -17.26 7.97 7.24
C ALA A 19 -17.25 8.45 8.72
N LEU A 20 -16.91 9.72 8.99
CA LEU A 20 -16.84 10.28 10.35
C LEU A 20 -17.87 11.36 10.53
N GLN A 21 -19.10 10.92 10.68
CA GLN A 21 -20.02 11.61 11.54
C GLN A 21 -20.54 10.67 12.62
N ALA A 22 -20.40 11.10 13.88
CA ALA A 22 -21.32 10.66 14.92
C ALA A 22 -22.71 11.04 14.42
N GLN A 23 -23.37 10.09 13.76
CA GLN A 23 -24.71 10.29 13.27
C GLN A 23 -25.60 10.62 14.47
N PRO A 24 -26.67 11.41 14.29
CA PRO A 24 -27.80 11.29 15.21
C PRO A 24 -28.12 9.80 15.27
N ILE A 25 -28.07 9.25 16.49
CA ILE A 25 -28.32 7.84 16.83
C ILE A 25 -29.31 7.27 15.82
N SER A 26 -28.91 6.23 15.09
CA SER A 26 -29.80 5.59 14.11
C SER A 26 -31.15 5.42 14.78
N THR A 27 -32.22 5.83 14.10
CA THR A 27 -33.55 5.43 14.54
C THR A 27 -33.48 3.92 14.74
N ALA A 28 -34.00 3.42 15.86
CA ALA A 28 -33.81 2.04 16.34
C ALA A 28 -34.18 0.94 15.32
N ASP A 29 -34.71 1.34 14.17
CA ASP A 29 -35.15 0.51 13.07
C ASP A 29 -34.13 0.36 11.94
N ASP A 30 -33.04 1.13 11.80
CA ASP A 30 -32.12 0.96 10.66
C ASP A 30 -31.16 -0.24 10.83
N PRO A 31 -30.87 -1.00 9.75
CA PRO A 31 -29.95 -2.12 9.85
C PRO A 31 -28.51 -1.62 10.03
N TRP A 32 -27.74 -2.33 10.82
CA TRP A 32 -26.29 -2.13 10.96
C TRP A 32 -25.52 -3.20 10.18
N PHE A 33 -24.19 -3.24 10.37
CA PHE A 33 -23.33 -4.13 9.60
C PHE A 33 -23.68 -5.62 9.79
N ASP A 34 -24.02 -6.04 11.01
CA ASP A 34 -24.35 -7.44 11.32
C ASP A 34 -25.60 -7.98 10.61
N GLN A 35 -26.46 -7.11 10.10
CA GLN A 35 -27.63 -7.49 9.31
C GLN A 35 -27.29 -7.71 7.82
N VAL A 36 -26.11 -7.30 7.35
CA VAL A 36 -25.65 -7.55 5.97
C VAL A 36 -24.99 -8.94 5.90
N THR A 37 -25.82 -9.97 5.75
CA THR A 37 -25.37 -11.38 5.79
C THR A 37 -25.23 -12.02 4.41
N THR A 38 -25.68 -11.35 3.35
CA THR A 38 -25.68 -11.88 1.99
C THR A 38 -25.21 -10.84 0.97
N PRO A 39 -24.38 -11.25 -0.02
CA PRO A 39 -23.93 -10.38 -1.11
C PRO A 39 -25.08 -9.73 -1.88
N THR A 40 -24.78 -8.63 -2.58
CA THR A 40 -25.74 -8.02 -3.50
C THR A 40 -26.10 -8.95 -4.64
N LYS A 41 -27.39 -8.95 -5.00
CA LYS A 41 -27.88 -9.67 -6.19
C LYS A 41 -27.68 -8.86 -7.48
N LEU A 42 -27.24 -7.61 -7.36
CA LEU A 42 -26.95 -6.76 -8.50
C LEU A 42 -25.70 -7.27 -9.23
N THR A 43 -25.82 -7.37 -10.54
CA THR A 43 -24.69 -7.72 -11.42
C THR A 43 -23.71 -6.55 -11.52
N PRO A 44 -22.42 -6.80 -11.82
CA PRO A 44 -21.43 -5.74 -12.03
C PRO A 44 -21.89 -4.70 -13.06
N ALA A 45 -22.49 -5.13 -14.17
CA ALA A 45 -23.02 -4.22 -15.19
C ALA A 45 -24.11 -3.27 -14.67
N GLN A 46 -24.99 -3.76 -13.78
CA GLN A 46 -26.02 -2.92 -13.14
C GLN A 46 -25.39 -1.90 -12.19
N ILE A 47 -24.35 -2.28 -11.46
CA ILE A 47 -23.64 -1.40 -10.54
C ILE A 47 -22.82 -0.36 -11.31
N GLU A 48 -22.17 -0.74 -12.41
CA GLU A 48 -21.46 0.20 -13.28
C GLU A 48 -22.40 1.25 -13.90
N ASP A 49 -23.54 0.83 -14.43
CA ASP A 49 -24.55 1.77 -14.94
C ASP A 49 -25.08 2.69 -13.83
N PHE A 50 -25.24 2.16 -12.60
CA PHE A 50 -25.62 2.96 -11.44
C PHE A 50 -24.55 4.02 -11.13
N CYS A 51 -23.27 3.63 -11.05
CA CYS A 51 -22.15 4.51 -10.77
C CYS A 51 -22.02 5.64 -11.80
N ARG A 52 -22.26 5.36 -13.10
CA ARG A 52 -22.31 6.41 -14.15
C ARG A 52 -23.45 7.39 -13.91
N LYS A 53 -24.64 6.89 -13.58
CA LYS A 53 -25.84 7.71 -13.37
C LYS A 53 -25.71 8.61 -12.15
N ILE A 54 -25.27 8.07 -11.01
CA ILE A 54 -25.12 8.86 -9.78
C ILE A 54 -24.01 9.90 -9.92
N HIS A 55 -22.90 9.58 -10.60
CA HIS A 55 -21.83 10.55 -10.84
C HIS A 55 -22.37 11.78 -11.59
N ARG A 56 -23.04 11.54 -12.73
CA ARG A 56 -23.63 12.62 -13.55
C ARG A 56 -24.69 13.41 -12.78
N ALA A 57 -25.52 12.72 -12.01
CA ALA A 57 -26.59 13.35 -11.22
C ALA A 57 -26.04 14.26 -10.12
N ILE A 58 -25.06 13.78 -9.34
CA ILE A 58 -24.41 14.57 -8.29
C ILE A 58 -23.65 15.74 -8.92
N ALA A 59 -22.93 15.52 -10.03
CA ALA A 59 -22.20 16.57 -10.73
C ALA A 59 -23.13 17.65 -11.30
N ALA A 60 -24.36 17.27 -11.68
CA ALA A 60 -25.41 18.19 -12.12
C ALA A 60 -26.13 18.90 -10.95
N GLY A 61 -25.76 18.62 -9.70
CA GLY A 61 -26.38 19.24 -8.51
C GLY A 61 -27.82 18.80 -8.27
N GLN A 62 -28.18 17.57 -8.66
CA GLN A 62 -29.51 17.02 -8.41
C GLN A 62 -29.81 16.93 -6.91
N ASP A 63 -31.08 17.12 -6.55
CA ASP A 63 -31.54 17.05 -5.17
C ASP A 63 -31.75 15.60 -4.68
N GLU A 64 -32.04 15.46 -3.39
CA GLU A 64 -32.23 14.17 -2.73
C GLU A 64 -33.30 13.31 -3.40
N LYS A 65 -34.43 13.91 -3.79
CA LYS A 65 -35.54 13.18 -4.44
C LYS A 65 -35.14 12.67 -5.81
N GLN A 66 -34.42 13.48 -6.58
CA GLN A 66 -33.91 13.09 -7.89
C GLN A 66 -32.89 11.96 -7.77
N LEU A 67 -31.95 12.06 -6.82
CA LEU A 67 -30.96 11.01 -6.57
C LEU A 67 -31.62 9.70 -6.13
N ALA A 68 -32.65 9.75 -5.29
CA ALA A 68 -33.39 8.57 -4.83
C ALA A 68 -33.95 7.73 -6.00
N THR A 69 -34.40 8.38 -7.08
CA THR A 69 -34.95 7.67 -8.27
C THR A 69 -33.93 6.79 -9.00
N LEU A 70 -32.64 6.97 -8.74
CA LEU A 70 -31.56 6.20 -9.37
C LEU A 70 -31.32 4.85 -8.68
N ALA A 71 -31.91 4.65 -7.50
CA ALA A 71 -31.75 3.46 -6.69
C ALA A 71 -31.99 2.17 -7.49
N ARG A 72 -31.24 1.13 -7.13
CA ARG A 72 -31.39 -0.21 -7.70
C ARG A 72 -32.32 -1.07 -6.86
N ASP A 73 -32.97 -2.01 -7.52
CA ASP A 73 -33.82 -2.99 -6.87
C ASP A 73 -32.96 -4.14 -6.28
N ASP A 74 -32.74 -4.07 -4.97
CA ASP A 74 -32.19 -5.16 -4.16
C ASP A 74 -32.80 -5.04 -2.77
N GLN A 75 -33.67 -5.99 -2.43
CA GLN A 75 -34.52 -5.98 -1.23
C GLN A 75 -33.81 -6.45 0.05
N SER A 76 -32.51 -6.75 -0.02
CA SER A 76 -31.74 -7.19 1.15
C SER A 76 -31.09 -6.01 1.86
N PRO A 77 -30.79 -6.10 3.17
CA PRO A 77 -30.09 -5.05 3.90
C PRO A 77 -28.77 -4.66 3.24
N ARG A 78 -28.53 -3.35 3.08
CA ARG A 78 -27.32 -2.81 2.47
C ARG A 78 -26.73 -1.68 3.28
N ILE A 79 -25.41 -1.60 3.17
CA ILE A 79 -24.62 -0.45 3.59
C ILE A 79 -23.80 -0.02 2.38
N LEU A 80 -23.87 1.27 2.07
CA LEU A 80 -23.17 1.86 0.94
C LEU A 80 -22.20 2.91 1.47
N PHE A 81 -20.99 2.93 0.94
CA PHE A 81 -20.08 4.06 1.10
C PHE A 81 -19.95 4.80 -0.22
N LEU A 82 -20.20 6.11 -0.21
CA LEU A 82 -20.00 7.01 -1.33
C LEU A 82 -18.80 7.90 -1.02
N SER A 83 -17.77 7.86 -1.85
CA SER A 83 -16.59 8.72 -1.72
C SER A 83 -16.46 9.66 -2.90
N LEU A 84 -16.27 10.96 -2.65
CA LEU A 84 -16.03 11.99 -3.68
C LEU A 84 -14.58 12.49 -3.57
N SER A 85 -13.83 12.48 -4.68
CA SER A 85 -12.41 12.89 -4.73
C SER A 85 -12.09 13.74 -5.95
N ASN A 86 -11.08 14.59 -5.85
CA ASN A 86 -10.49 15.33 -6.98
C ASN A 86 -8.97 15.12 -7.07
N ASP A 87 -8.44 13.96 -6.67
CA ASP A 87 -7.02 13.56 -6.70
C ASP A 87 -6.02 14.43 -5.91
N LEU A 88 -6.35 15.67 -5.57
CA LEU A 88 -5.50 16.60 -4.82
C LEU A 88 -5.78 16.62 -3.32
N TRP A 89 -6.99 16.24 -2.90
CA TRP A 89 -7.45 16.38 -1.52
C TRP A 89 -8.06 15.08 -1.00
N PRO A 90 -8.08 14.87 0.33
CA PRO A 90 -8.74 13.71 0.93
C PRO A 90 -10.16 13.50 0.39
N ALA A 91 -10.46 12.28 -0.08
CA ALA A 91 -11.78 11.94 -0.57
C ALA A 91 -12.81 11.92 0.55
N ARG A 92 -13.95 12.57 0.32
CA ARG A 92 -15.02 12.75 1.30
C ARG A 92 -15.92 11.54 1.25
N THR A 93 -15.88 10.69 2.27
CA THR A 93 -16.63 9.43 2.33
C THR A 93 -17.87 9.57 3.21
N TYR A 94 -19.01 9.23 2.66
CA TYR A 94 -20.30 9.17 3.32
C TYR A 94 -20.76 7.73 3.35
N PHE A 95 -21.46 7.31 4.40
CA PHE A 95 -22.09 6.00 4.39
C PHE A 95 -23.50 6.07 4.93
N GLY A 96 -24.36 5.28 4.33
CA GLY A 96 -25.75 5.10 4.73
C GLY A 96 -26.08 3.62 4.79
N CYS A 97 -27.09 3.31 5.60
CA CYS A 97 -27.61 1.97 5.80
C CYS A 97 -29.10 1.94 5.46
N GLY A 98 -29.60 0.76 5.10
CA GLY A 98 -31.02 0.58 4.82
C GLY A 98 -31.39 -0.88 4.63
N TRP A 99 -32.65 -1.22 4.88
CA TRP A 99 -33.18 -2.59 4.74
C TRP A 99 -33.19 -3.11 3.31
N ASN A 100 -32.99 -2.22 2.35
CA ASN A 100 -32.82 -2.49 0.93
C ASN A 100 -31.81 -1.49 0.35
N PHE A 101 -31.36 -1.74 -0.89
CA PHE A 101 -30.40 -0.87 -1.57
C PHE A 101 -30.91 0.55 -1.77
N ALA A 102 -32.22 0.73 -2.02
CA ALA A 102 -32.82 2.03 -2.22
C ALA A 102 -32.73 2.91 -0.96
N HIS A 103 -33.17 2.39 0.18
CA HIS A 103 -33.08 3.08 1.47
C HIS A 103 -31.61 3.36 1.85
N ALA A 104 -30.71 2.41 1.60
CA ALA A 104 -29.28 2.63 1.87
C ALA A 104 -28.71 3.76 1.00
N TRP A 105 -29.14 3.85 -0.26
CA TRP A 105 -28.75 4.93 -1.16
C TRP A 105 -29.37 6.28 -0.77
N GLU A 106 -30.66 6.32 -0.45
CA GLU A 106 -31.34 7.52 0.05
C GLU A 106 -30.65 8.07 1.29
N SER A 107 -30.38 7.21 2.28
CA SER A 107 -29.62 7.55 3.48
C SER A 107 -28.24 8.11 3.14
N THR A 108 -27.49 7.43 2.27
CA THR A 108 -26.14 7.87 1.84
C THR A 108 -26.17 9.24 1.16
N ALA A 109 -27.13 9.45 0.24
CA ALA A 109 -27.28 10.68 -0.52
C ALA A 109 -27.72 11.86 0.38
N ALA A 110 -28.66 11.63 1.30
CA ALA A 110 -29.10 12.63 2.26
C ALA A 110 -27.94 13.09 3.16
N ILE A 111 -27.16 12.15 3.68
CA ILE A 111 -25.97 12.43 4.49
C ILE A 111 -24.93 13.21 3.69
N MET A 112 -24.64 12.81 2.45
CA MET A 112 -23.70 13.53 1.58
C MET A 112 -24.17 14.99 1.37
N LEU A 113 -25.42 15.19 0.94
CA LEU A 113 -25.95 16.53 0.63
C LEU A 113 -25.99 17.45 1.85
N ALA A 114 -26.30 16.92 3.03
CA ALA A 114 -26.28 17.69 4.27
C ALA A 114 -24.87 18.19 4.63
N ASN A 115 -23.84 17.43 4.29
CA ASN A 115 -22.48 17.64 4.78
C ASN A 115 -21.56 18.34 3.80
N GLU A 116 -21.73 18.15 2.49
CA GLU A 116 -20.91 18.81 1.46
C GLU A 116 -20.94 20.35 1.59
N LYS A 117 -22.07 20.91 2.03
CA LYS A 117 -22.20 22.37 2.26
C LYS A 117 -21.32 22.85 3.42
N ALA A 118 -21.38 22.17 4.57
CA ALA A 118 -20.58 22.52 5.74
C ALA A 118 -19.08 22.33 5.46
N TYR A 119 -18.74 21.23 4.78
CA TYR A 119 -17.38 20.94 4.34
C TYR A 119 -16.81 22.05 3.46
N ALA A 120 -17.58 22.50 2.46
CA ALA A 120 -17.17 23.56 1.54
C ALA A 120 -16.83 24.87 2.27
N ILE A 121 -17.61 25.22 3.29
CA ILE A 121 -17.41 26.46 4.08
C ILE A 121 -16.11 26.39 4.87
N GLU A 122 -15.89 25.33 5.65
CA GLU A 122 -14.69 25.21 6.49
C GLU A 122 -13.42 25.05 5.64
N THR A 123 -13.51 24.31 4.53
CA THR A 123 -12.40 24.14 3.59
C THR A 123 -11.98 25.45 2.93
N ALA A 124 -12.94 26.27 2.47
CA ALA A 124 -12.64 27.58 1.89
C ALA A 124 -12.00 28.51 2.92
N LYS A 125 -12.47 28.47 4.17
CA LYS A 125 -11.92 29.25 5.28
C LYS A 125 -10.48 28.83 5.62
N GLN A 126 -10.18 27.53 5.65
CA GLN A 126 -8.82 27.03 5.85
C GLN A 126 -7.89 27.44 4.71
N ALA A 127 -8.34 27.27 3.46
CA ALA A 127 -7.55 27.65 2.30
C ALA A 127 -7.21 29.14 2.33
N ARG A 128 -8.20 29.99 2.63
CA ARG A 128 -7.99 31.42 2.82
C ARG A 128 -6.99 31.73 3.93
N GLY A 129 -7.14 31.14 5.11
CA GLY A 129 -6.21 31.37 6.23
C GLY A 129 -4.77 30.95 5.92
N THR A 130 -4.60 29.87 5.14
CA THR A 130 -3.28 29.41 4.68
C THR A 130 -2.68 30.37 3.67
N ILE A 131 -3.48 30.84 2.71
CA ILE A 131 -3.08 31.86 1.72
C ILE A 131 -2.67 33.16 2.42
N GLU A 132 -3.50 33.67 3.34
CA GLU A 132 -3.22 34.88 4.12
C GLU A 132 -1.93 34.76 4.94
N THR A 133 -1.68 33.59 5.54
CA THR A 133 -0.45 33.30 6.28
C THR A 133 0.77 33.30 5.37
N ALA A 134 0.68 32.65 4.20
CA ALA A 134 1.77 32.64 3.23
C ALA A 134 2.09 34.06 2.70
N VAL A 135 1.06 34.87 2.42
CA VAL A 135 1.22 36.28 2.04
C VAL A 135 1.92 37.07 3.14
N ARG A 136 1.47 36.93 4.40
CA ARG A 136 2.06 37.61 5.55
C ARG A 136 3.53 37.22 5.78
N GLU A 137 3.88 35.97 5.51
CA GLU A 137 5.23 35.42 5.69
C GLU A 137 6.14 35.59 4.46
N GLY A 138 5.62 36.17 3.36
CA GLY A 138 6.37 36.30 2.11
C GLY A 138 6.70 34.97 1.43
N LYS A 139 5.96 33.90 1.73
CA LYS A 139 6.14 32.57 1.16
C LYS A 139 5.34 32.42 -0.14
N PRO A 140 5.80 31.58 -1.09
CA PRO A 140 5.02 31.28 -2.29
C PRO A 140 3.71 30.58 -1.91
N ILE A 141 2.60 31.01 -2.55
CA ILE A 141 1.28 30.42 -2.35
C ILE A 141 1.13 29.23 -3.31
N PRO A 142 0.86 28.01 -2.83
CA PRO A 142 0.68 26.88 -3.73
C PRO A 142 -0.63 27.04 -4.52
N LEU A 143 -0.59 26.77 -5.83
CA LEU A 143 -1.73 26.95 -6.74
C LEU A 143 -2.94 26.09 -6.34
N ASP A 144 -2.70 24.91 -5.78
CA ASP A 144 -3.76 24.00 -5.36
C ASP A 144 -4.61 24.58 -4.24
N TRP A 145 -4.00 25.35 -3.32
CA TRP A 145 -4.73 26.06 -2.26
C TRP A 145 -5.60 27.19 -2.83
N VAL A 146 -5.12 27.90 -3.86
CA VAL A 146 -5.90 28.93 -4.56
C VAL A 146 -7.08 28.31 -5.31
N ALA A 147 -6.85 27.16 -5.98
CA ALA A 147 -7.91 26.41 -6.63
C ALA A 147 -8.93 25.90 -5.60
N ARG A 148 -8.46 25.44 -4.45
CA ARG A 148 -9.29 24.94 -3.35
C ARG A 148 -10.15 26.02 -2.70
N GLU A 149 -9.63 27.23 -2.51
CA GLU A 149 -10.44 28.36 -2.01
C GLU A 149 -11.59 28.69 -2.96
N LYS A 150 -11.33 28.66 -4.27
CA LYS A 150 -12.33 28.98 -5.31
C LYS A 150 -13.37 27.88 -5.50
N ALA A 151 -12.97 26.61 -5.38
CA ALA A 151 -13.81 25.45 -5.59
C ALA A 151 -13.62 24.41 -4.46
N PRO A 152 -14.07 24.72 -3.23
CA PRO A 152 -13.78 23.93 -2.04
C PRO A 152 -14.43 22.54 -2.06
N ASN A 153 -15.49 22.36 -2.84
CA ASN A 153 -16.20 21.09 -3.03
C ASN A 153 -15.89 20.41 -4.36
N ALA A 154 -14.89 20.87 -5.13
CA ALA A 154 -14.53 20.22 -6.38
C ALA A 154 -14.24 18.73 -6.19
N TRP A 155 -14.73 17.92 -7.12
CA TRP A 155 -14.56 16.48 -7.18
C TRP A 155 -14.69 16.03 -8.65
N ASN A 156 -13.89 15.04 -9.04
CA ASN A 156 -13.85 14.45 -10.38
C ASN A 156 -14.23 12.96 -10.34
N TRP A 157 -13.94 12.31 -9.22
CA TRP A 157 -14.04 10.86 -9.04
C TRP A 157 -15.08 10.53 -7.98
N LEU A 158 -15.89 9.53 -8.29
CA LEU A 158 -16.86 8.93 -7.37
C LEU A 158 -16.50 7.48 -7.15
N ARG A 159 -16.33 7.06 -5.89
CA ARG A 159 -16.23 5.65 -5.51
C ARG A 159 -17.48 5.22 -4.75
N LEU A 160 -18.01 4.06 -5.12
CA LEU A 160 -19.07 3.37 -4.40
C LEU A 160 -18.50 2.07 -3.83
N ASP A 161 -18.51 1.90 -2.51
CA ASP A 161 -18.27 0.62 -1.86
C ASP A 161 -19.60 0.03 -1.39
N ILE A 162 -19.94 -1.17 -1.84
CA ILE A 162 -21.15 -1.89 -1.45
C ILE A 162 -20.77 -2.99 -0.48
N VAL A 163 -21.20 -2.91 0.78
CA VAL A 163 -20.96 -3.98 1.76
C VAL A 163 -21.66 -5.25 1.30
N GLN A 164 -20.89 -6.32 1.14
CA GLN A 164 -21.37 -7.61 0.67
C GLN A 164 -21.79 -8.50 1.83
N VAL A 165 -20.91 -8.63 2.83
CA VAL A 165 -21.13 -9.46 4.01
C VAL A 165 -20.39 -8.82 5.17
N ALA A 166 -20.98 -8.81 6.35
CA ALA A 166 -20.29 -8.52 7.59
C ALA A 166 -20.43 -9.66 8.60
N ARG A 167 -19.43 -9.79 9.47
CA ARG A 167 -19.41 -10.73 10.58
C ARG A 167 -19.12 -10.00 11.87
N PRO A 168 -19.97 -10.13 12.91
CA PRO A 168 -19.68 -9.55 14.20
C PRO A 168 -18.48 -10.25 14.84
N SER A 169 -17.64 -9.48 15.50
CA SER A 169 -16.63 -9.95 16.44
C SER A 169 -16.82 -9.20 17.75
N PHE A 170 -16.72 -9.94 18.85
CA PHE A 170 -16.88 -9.41 20.19
C PHE A 170 -15.51 -9.19 20.81
N ASP A 171 -15.50 -8.48 21.92
CA ASP A 171 -14.33 -8.25 22.76
C ASP A 171 -13.14 -7.57 22.06
N TYR A 172 -13.40 -6.76 21.02
CA TYR A 172 -12.35 -6.03 20.31
C TYR A 172 -11.96 -4.76 21.06
N SER A 173 -10.71 -4.69 21.51
CA SER A 173 -10.12 -3.51 22.12
C SER A 173 -9.18 -2.82 21.12
N VAL A 174 -9.26 -1.49 21.02
CA VAL A 174 -8.33 -0.72 20.17
C VAL A 174 -6.88 -0.88 20.65
N GLU A 175 -6.66 -1.09 21.95
CA GLU A 175 -5.33 -1.34 22.53
C GLU A 175 -4.89 -2.80 22.40
N GLY A 176 -5.80 -3.72 22.72
CA GLY A 176 -5.43 -5.12 22.92
C GLY A 176 -5.59 -6.02 21.70
N SER A 177 -6.37 -5.62 20.70
CA SER A 177 -6.81 -6.51 19.64
C SER A 177 -6.14 -6.24 18.29
N LYS A 178 -5.54 -7.29 17.73
CA LYS A 178 -4.96 -7.30 16.38
C LYS A 178 -6.04 -7.56 15.33
N ILE A 179 -5.89 -6.93 14.18
CA ILE A 179 -6.72 -7.16 12.99
C ILE A 179 -6.08 -8.30 12.18
N ALA A 180 -6.85 -9.36 11.93
CA ALA A 180 -6.31 -10.58 11.33
C ALA A 180 -5.81 -10.41 9.89
N LEU A 181 -6.43 -9.51 9.11
CA LEU A 181 -6.15 -9.31 7.69
C LEU A 181 -6.03 -7.82 7.40
N THR A 182 -4.81 -7.36 7.10
CA THR A 182 -4.50 -5.93 7.01
C THR A 182 -5.13 -5.23 5.82
N SER A 183 -5.72 -5.93 4.83
CA SER A 183 -6.12 -5.27 3.58
C SER A 183 -7.47 -5.59 2.95
N LEU A 184 -8.21 -6.58 3.43
CA LEU A 184 -9.33 -7.15 2.66
C LEU A 184 -10.70 -6.89 3.29
N VAL A 185 -10.72 -6.61 4.59
CA VAL A 185 -11.94 -6.42 5.36
C VAL A 185 -11.96 -5.02 5.94
N GLY A 186 -13.13 -4.39 5.91
CA GLY A 186 -13.42 -3.17 6.65
C GLY A 186 -13.75 -3.50 8.09
N LEU A 187 -13.76 -2.46 8.91
CA LEU A 187 -14.03 -2.54 10.34
C LEU A 187 -15.13 -1.54 10.69
N ALA A 188 -16.22 -2.01 11.27
CA ALA A 188 -17.28 -1.16 11.81
C ALA A 188 -17.45 -1.39 13.29
N PHE A 189 -17.54 -0.33 14.09
CA PHE A 189 -17.89 -0.41 15.49
C PHE A 189 -19.40 -0.52 15.66
N GLY A 190 -19.85 -0.86 16.87
CA GLY A 190 -21.28 -0.89 17.19
C GLY A 190 -22.01 0.41 16.82
N PRO A 191 -23.33 0.35 16.53
CA PRO A 191 -24.11 1.49 16.03
C PRO A 191 -24.05 2.72 16.94
N GLN A 192 -23.94 2.51 18.25
CA GLN A 192 -23.81 3.58 19.25
C GLN A 192 -22.50 4.37 19.15
N LEU A 193 -21.47 3.80 18.52
CA LEU A 193 -20.16 4.43 18.31
C LEU A 193 -20.06 5.10 16.94
N GLY A 194 -20.76 4.56 15.94
CA GLY A 194 -20.93 5.19 14.62
C GLY A 194 -19.66 5.25 13.75
N PHE A 195 -18.62 4.47 14.07
CA PHE A 195 -17.40 4.42 13.28
C PHE A 195 -17.41 3.24 12.31
N ALA A 196 -17.09 3.50 11.04
CA ALA A 196 -16.86 2.45 10.06
C ALA A 196 -15.74 2.84 9.09
N PHE A 197 -14.83 1.89 8.86
CA PHE A 197 -13.64 2.04 8.03
C PHE A 197 -13.68 0.99 6.92
N PRO A 198 -14.02 1.35 5.66
CA PRO A 198 -13.88 0.42 4.52
C PRO A 198 -12.42 -0.05 4.38
N PRO A 199 -12.19 -1.23 3.76
CA PRO A 199 -10.84 -1.80 3.64
C PRO A 199 -9.80 -0.82 3.09
N ALA A 200 -10.16 -0.04 2.06
CA ALA A 200 -9.26 0.96 1.48
C ALA A 200 -8.87 2.11 2.43
N GLN A 201 -9.66 2.40 3.47
CA GLN A 201 -9.25 3.34 4.52
C GLN A 201 -8.25 2.70 5.47
N LEU A 202 -8.48 1.43 5.83
CA LEU A 202 -7.59 0.72 6.74
C LEU A 202 -6.17 0.60 6.19
N THR A 203 -6.06 0.28 4.89
CA THR A 203 -4.78 0.17 4.19
C THR A 203 -4.23 1.52 3.72
N GLY A 204 -5.01 2.26 2.95
CA GLY A 204 -4.54 3.44 2.21
C GLY A 204 -4.19 4.63 3.09
N ARG A 205 -4.52 4.58 4.39
CA ARG A 205 -4.18 5.62 5.38
C ARG A 205 -3.35 5.12 6.53
N CYS A 206 -2.76 3.92 6.37
CA CYS A 206 -1.97 3.27 7.41
C CYS A 206 -2.69 3.29 8.77
N LEU A 207 -4.01 3.09 8.75
CA LEU A 207 -4.79 3.01 9.99
C LEU A 207 -4.48 1.72 10.73
N ILE A 208 -3.76 0.80 10.12
CA ILE A 208 -3.24 -0.40 10.75
C ILE A 208 -1.72 -0.26 10.84
N THR A 209 -1.21 -0.39 12.06
CA THR A 209 0.24 -0.47 12.36
C THR A 209 0.84 -1.75 11.78
N PRO A 210 2.17 -1.83 11.58
CA PRO A 210 2.83 -3.07 11.16
C PRO A 210 2.51 -4.27 12.06
N GLU A 211 2.27 -4.03 13.36
CA GLU A 211 1.92 -5.03 14.37
C GLU A 211 0.45 -5.46 14.33
N ARG A 212 -0.33 -4.91 13.39
CA ARG A 212 -1.76 -5.16 13.13
C ARG A 212 -2.73 -4.54 14.13
N PHE A 213 -2.32 -3.51 14.87
CA PHE A 213 -3.22 -2.71 15.71
C PHE A 213 -3.79 -1.51 14.95
N LEU A 214 -4.97 -1.05 15.35
CA LEU A 214 -5.56 0.17 14.82
C LEU A 214 -4.78 1.40 15.34
N ALA A 215 -4.19 2.16 14.43
CA ALA A 215 -3.31 3.29 14.71
C ALA A 215 -4.11 4.48 15.28
N LYS A 216 -4.19 4.54 16.61
CA LYS A 216 -5.02 5.52 17.35
C LYS A 216 -4.81 6.97 16.93
N GLN A 217 -3.53 7.38 16.89
CA GLN A 217 -3.15 8.74 16.54
C GLN A 217 -3.54 9.04 15.10
N GLN A 218 -3.37 8.06 14.21
CA GLN A 218 -3.69 8.23 12.82
C GLN A 218 -5.18 8.37 12.62
N VAL A 219 -6.01 7.51 13.21
CA VAL A 219 -7.46 7.70 13.21
C VAL A 219 -7.86 9.08 13.80
N ALA A 220 -7.20 9.54 14.88
CA ALA A 220 -7.48 10.85 15.48
C ALA A 220 -7.17 12.03 14.54
N ASN A 221 -5.97 12.05 13.95
CA ASN A 221 -5.53 13.05 12.97
C ASN A 221 -6.54 13.15 11.82
N ILE A 222 -6.97 11.99 11.40
CA ILE A 222 -7.88 11.76 10.30
C ILE A 222 -9.28 12.31 10.61
N ILE A 223 -9.82 12.09 11.82
CA ILE A 223 -11.08 12.73 12.22
C ILE A 223 -10.93 14.26 12.22
N ALA A 224 -9.78 14.78 12.66
CA ALA A 224 -9.53 16.22 12.71
C ALA A 224 -9.53 16.89 11.33
N GLU A 225 -9.08 16.20 10.28
CA GLU A 225 -9.17 16.68 8.90
C GLU A 225 -10.62 16.92 8.44
N THR A 226 -11.61 16.25 9.05
CA THR A 226 -13.03 16.41 8.70
C THR A 226 -13.79 17.42 9.56
N TYR A 227 -13.10 18.13 10.47
CA TYR A 227 -13.68 19.10 11.40
C TYR A 227 -14.78 18.54 12.31
N ASN A 228 -14.79 17.22 12.53
CA ASN A 228 -15.79 16.57 13.36
C ASN A 228 -15.32 16.42 14.82
N TRP A 229 -15.39 17.52 15.57
CA TRP A 229 -14.99 17.55 16.98
C TRP A 229 -15.80 16.60 17.87
N GLY A 230 -17.08 16.36 17.53
CA GLY A 230 -17.91 15.37 18.23
C GLY A 230 -17.36 13.96 18.06
N ALA A 231 -17.00 13.60 16.83
CA ALA A 231 -16.42 12.31 16.53
C ALA A 231 -15.01 12.14 17.11
N ILE A 232 -14.18 13.20 17.18
CA ILE A 232 -12.90 13.19 17.91
C ILE A 232 -13.13 12.84 19.37
N LYS A 233 -14.07 13.51 20.02
CA LYS A 233 -14.38 13.26 21.43
C LYS A 233 -14.83 11.82 21.66
N ASN A 234 -15.64 11.27 20.77
CA ASN A 234 -16.07 9.87 20.83
C ASN A 234 -14.91 8.90 20.58
N TRP A 235 -14.03 9.21 19.63
CA TRP A 235 -12.86 8.41 19.32
C TRP A 235 -11.85 8.39 20.47
N LEU A 236 -11.56 9.54 21.08
CA LEU A 236 -10.68 9.63 22.24
C LEU A 236 -11.22 8.82 23.42
N ARG A 237 -12.54 8.77 23.61
CA ARG A 237 -13.17 7.93 24.62
C ARG A 237 -13.06 6.45 24.29
N LEU A 238 -13.39 6.08 23.06
CA LEU A 238 -13.34 4.70 22.58
C LEU A 238 -11.92 4.13 22.61
N SER A 239 -10.95 4.88 22.10
CA SER A 239 -9.55 4.44 21.98
C SER A 239 -8.79 4.41 23.31
N ALA A 240 -9.34 4.97 24.39
CA ALA A 240 -8.74 4.97 25.73
C ALA A 240 -9.25 3.84 26.64
N VAL A 241 -10.20 3.04 26.18
CA VAL A 241 -10.82 1.98 26.97
C VAL A 241 -10.25 0.62 26.53
N GLU A 242 -9.78 -0.17 27.49
CA GLU A 242 -9.33 -1.55 27.26
C GLU A 242 -10.49 -2.54 27.12
N GLU A 243 -11.70 -2.16 27.59
CA GLU A 243 -12.90 -2.99 27.51
C GLU A 243 -13.22 -3.36 26.07
N GLY A 244 -13.50 -4.65 25.87
CA GLY A 244 -13.81 -5.19 24.56
C GLY A 244 -15.10 -4.60 23.97
N HIS A 245 -15.01 -4.10 22.75
CA HIS A 245 -16.14 -3.58 22.00
C HIS A 245 -16.66 -4.60 21.00
N ARG A 246 -17.96 -4.49 20.71
CA ARG A 246 -18.56 -5.15 19.56
C ARG A 246 -18.15 -4.43 18.28
N ILE A 247 -17.54 -5.16 17.37
CA ILE A 247 -17.22 -4.72 16.01
C ILE A 247 -17.87 -5.64 14.98
N CYS A 248 -17.88 -5.22 13.72
CA CYS A 248 -18.17 -6.03 12.56
C CYS A 248 -17.01 -5.91 11.57
N LEU A 249 -16.50 -7.05 11.12
CA LEU A 249 -15.58 -7.12 9.98
C LEU A 249 -16.40 -7.31 8.72
N PHE A 250 -16.14 -6.54 7.66
CA PHE A 250 -16.99 -6.57 6.48
C PHE A 250 -16.23 -6.55 5.16
N GLU A 251 -16.76 -7.25 4.16
CA GLU A 251 -16.27 -7.23 2.79
C GLU A 251 -17.06 -6.20 1.96
N VAL A 252 -16.42 -5.61 0.96
CA VAL A 252 -17.09 -4.71 0.03
C VAL A 252 -16.78 -5.05 -1.41
N ASP A 253 -17.76 -4.81 -2.28
CA ASP A 253 -17.56 -4.73 -3.72
C ASP A 253 -17.49 -3.25 -4.11
N SER A 254 -16.40 -2.86 -4.75
CA SER A 254 -16.04 -1.45 -4.92
C SER A 254 -15.99 -1.06 -6.38
N TYR A 255 -16.50 0.11 -6.71
CA TYR A 255 -16.53 0.65 -8.07
C TYR A 255 -16.12 2.11 -8.03
N CYS A 256 -15.40 2.60 -9.04
CA CYS A 256 -15.18 4.03 -9.15
C CYS A 256 -15.32 4.53 -10.60
N SER A 257 -15.73 5.78 -10.69
CA SER A 257 -16.33 6.41 -11.86
C SER A 257 -15.80 7.83 -12.03
N ASP A 258 -15.45 8.19 -13.27
CA ASP A 258 -15.21 9.57 -13.73
C ASP A 258 -16.45 10.19 -14.40
N GLY A 259 -17.60 9.49 -14.39
CA GLY A 259 -18.83 9.88 -15.08
C GLY A 259 -18.96 9.38 -16.52
N VAL A 260 -17.88 8.84 -17.09
CA VAL A 260 -17.83 8.23 -18.43
C VAL A 260 -17.50 6.75 -18.32
N ASN A 261 -16.37 6.44 -17.70
CA ASN A 261 -15.85 5.10 -17.44
C ASN A 261 -16.19 4.69 -16.00
N VAL A 262 -16.38 3.39 -15.81
CA VAL A 262 -16.47 2.79 -14.48
C VAL A 262 -15.57 1.60 -14.44
N VAL A 263 -14.80 1.50 -13.36
CA VAL A 263 -13.92 0.37 -13.10
C VAL A 263 -14.32 -0.26 -11.78
N ARG A 264 -14.56 -1.58 -11.82
CA ARG A 264 -14.70 -2.38 -10.61
C ARG A 264 -13.32 -2.55 -9.98
N LEU A 265 -13.21 -2.14 -8.72
CA LEU A 265 -11.99 -2.18 -7.93
C LEU A 265 -11.82 -3.57 -7.37
N TYR A 266 -10.83 -4.31 -7.87
CA TYR A 266 -10.47 -5.60 -7.31
C TYR A 266 -9.94 -5.41 -5.88
N ARG A 267 -10.54 -6.12 -4.93
CA ARG A 267 -9.98 -6.34 -3.60
C ARG A 267 -9.87 -7.84 -3.45
N ASN A 268 -8.64 -8.34 -3.36
CA ASN A 268 -8.26 -9.74 -3.14
C ASN A 268 -9.36 -10.47 -2.33
N HIS A 269 -10.21 -11.23 -3.00
CA HIS A 269 -11.10 -12.17 -2.32
C HIS A 269 -10.26 -13.36 -1.86
N PRO A 270 -10.60 -14.04 -0.76
CA PRO A 270 -10.07 -15.37 -0.50
C PRO A 270 -10.30 -16.20 -1.76
N ILE A 271 -9.19 -16.63 -2.36
CA ILE A 271 -9.18 -17.43 -3.57
C ILE A 271 -9.76 -18.80 -3.19
N ALA A 272 -11.07 -18.96 -3.37
CA ALA A 272 -11.79 -20.19 -3.03
C ALA A 272 -11.29 -21.39 -3.87
N GLN A 273 -10.74 -21.10 -5.05
CA GLN A 273 -10.08 -22.05 -5.93
C GLN A 273 -8.82 -21.39 -6.46
N LEU A 274 -7.66 -21.99 -6.17
CA LEU A 274 -6.37 -21.49 -6.65
C LEU A 274 -6.46 -21.24 -8.16
N PRO A 275 -6.15 -20.02 -8.64
CA PRO A 275 -6.09 -19.77 -10.06
C PRO A 275 -5.13 -20.75 -10.71
N ASP A 276 -5.48 -21.21 -11.90
CA ASP A 276 -4.52 -22.00 -12.67
C ASP A 276 -3.32 -21.12 -13.10
N ASN A 277 -2.28 -21.76 -13.61
CA ASN A 277 -1.05 -21.08 -14.01
C ASN A 277 -1.31 -20.03 -15.11
N ASP A 278 -2.27 -20.28 -16.00
CA ASP A 278 -2.59 -19.38 -17.11
C ASP A 278 -3.30 -18.13 -16.59
N GLN A 279 -4.22 -18.26 -15.64
CA GLN A 279 -4.87 -17.16 -14.95
C GLN A 279 -3.87 -16.32 -14.15
N CYS A 280 -2.91 -16.96 -13.47
CA CYS A 280 -1.82 -16.27 -12.78
C CYS A 280 -0.95 -15.48 -13.76
N LEU A 281 -0.56 -16.12 -14.86
CA LEU A 281 0.30 -15.52 -15.88
C LEU A 281 -0.40 -14.34 -16.57
N ASP A 282 -1.69 -14.48 -16.90
CA ASP A 282 -2.52 -13.43 -17.49
C ASP A 282 -2.69 -12.23 -16.56
N ALA A 283 -2.95 -12.47 -15.26
CA ALA A 283 -3.01 -11.41 -14.26
C ALA A 283 -1.64 -10.71 -14.09
N ALA A 284 -0.55 -11.47 -13.97
CA ALA A 284 0.80 -10.93 -13.87
C ALA A 284 1.18 -10.11 -15.12
N THR A 285 0.79 -10.59 -16.31
CA THR A 285 1.00 -9.90 -17.59
C THR A 285 0.31 -8.55 -17.60
N ARG A 286 -0.98 -8.49 -17.26
CA ARG A 286 -1.72 -7.22 -17.20
C ARG A 286 -1.13 -6.25 -16.18
N CYS A 287 -0.77 -6.73 -15.00
CA CYS A 287 -0.16 -5.90 -13.96
C CYS A 287 1.19 -5.35 -14.43
N ALA A 288 2.02 -6.17 -15.06
CA ALA A 288 3.31 -5.75 -15.60
C ALA A 288 3.18 -4.72 -16.74
N GLU A 289 2.24 -4.92 -17.67
CA GLU A 289 1.94 -3.95 -18.73
C GLU A 289 1.54 -2.58 -18.14
N LEU A 290 0.71 -2.60 -17.11
CA LEU A 290 0.32 -1.40 -16.39
C LEU A 290 1.52 -0.72 -15.72
N LEU A 291 2.33 -1.46 -14.96
CA LEU A 291 3.51 -0.93 -14.28
C LEU A 291 4.55 -0.36 -15.26
N ILE A 292 4.81 -1.05 -16.38
CA ILE A 292 5.68 -0.56 -17.45
C ILE A 292 5.14 0.77 -18.01
N SER A 293 3.82 0.90 -18.16
CA SER A 293 3.21 2.14 -18.66
C SER A 293 3.41 3.34 -17.74
N TYR A 294 3.71 3.12 -16.45
CA TYR A 294 4.01 4.15 -15.46
C TYR A 294 5.51 4.45 -15.28
N LEU A 295 6.39 3.67 -15.93
CA LEU A 295 7.82 3.96 -15.89
C LEU A 295 8.12 5.23 -16.71
N ASP A 296 8.88 6.15 -16.10
CA ASP A 296 9.44 7.28 -16.84
C ASP A 296 10.37 6.74 -17.95
N PRO A 297 10.14 7.06 -19.23
CA PRO A 297 10.90 6.48 -20.34
C PRO A 297 12.39 6.89 -20.33
N ALA A 298 12.72 8.04 -19.74
CA ALA A 298 14.09 8.52 -19.63
C ALA A 298 14.78 7.96 -18.38
N LYS A 299 14.13 8.09 -17.22
CA LYS A 299 14.70 7.82 -15.90
C LYS A 299 14.49 6.39 -15.41
N GLY A 300 13.45 5.71 -15.89
CA GLY A 300 13.08 4.38 -15.42
C GLY A 300 12.53 4.34 -14.00
N THR A 301 12.29 5.51 -13.38
CA THR A 301 11.61 5.61 -12.10
C THR A 301 10.13 5.31 -12.30
N LEU A 302 9.56 4.51 -11.40
CA LEU A 302 8.11 4.43 -11.32
C LEU A 302 7.60 5.79 -10.86
N ASN A 303 6.82 6.47 -11.71
CA ASN A 303 6.09 7.64 -11.26
C ASN A 303 4.94 7.13 -10.40
N VAL A 304 5.18 7.05 -9.09
CA VAL A 304 4.18 6.58 -8.13
C VAL A 304 2.93 7.41 -8.35
N PRO A 305 1.78 6.81 -8.72
CA PRO A 305 0.60 7.60 -9.03
C PRO A 305 0.07 8.37 -7.81
N PHE A 306 0.55 8.02 -6.61
CA PHE A 306 0.12 8.49 -5.30
C PHE A 306 1.32 8.75 -4.39
N PRO A 307 2.13 9.78 -4.69
CA PRO A 307 3.36 10.08 -3.94
C PRO A 307 3.11 10.36 -2.45
N GLU A 308 1.91 10.82 -2.09
CA GLU A 308 1.47 11.06 -0.71
C GLU A 308 1.26 9.77 0.12
N TRP A 309 1.35 8.59 -0.52
CA TRP A 309 1.27 7.27 0.13
C TRP A 309 2.64 6.65 0.41
N ILE A 310 3.70 7.25 -0.14
CA ILE A 310 5.04 6.93 0.33
C ILE A 310 5.10 7.49 1.75
N ALA A 311 5.17 6.58 2.74
CA ALA A 311 5.33 6.96 4.13
C ALA A 311 6.43 8.02 4.19
N SER A 312 6.06 9.24 4.54
CA SER A 312 6.96 10.38 4.53
C SER A 312 7.95 10.25 5.69
N GLY A 313 8.91 9.33 5.55
CA GLY A 313 10.16 9.38 6.30
C GLY A 313 11.02 10.56 5.86
N ASP A 314 10.62 11.26 4.79
CA ASP A 314 11.36 12.36 4.19
C ASP A 314 10.37 13.49 3.85
N SER A 315 9.94 14.24 4.87
CA SER A 315 9.18 15.50 4.70
C SER A 315 10.10 16.71 4.51
N SER A 316 11.32 16.44 4.06
CA SER A 316 12.27 17.44 3.60
C SER A 316 11.73 18.11 2.32
N PRO A 317 11.75 19.45 2.21
CA PRO A 317 11.46 20.13 0.95
C PRO A 317 12.52 19.70 -0.09
N GLY A 318 12.12 18.85 -1.04
CA GLY A 318 13.02 18.25 -2.03
C GLY A 318 13.26 16.75 -1.88
N ALA A 319 12.54 16.06 -1.00
CA ALA A 319 12.40 14.60 -1.07
C ALA A 319 11.76 14.25 -2.42
N ASP A 320 12.57 13.74 -3.35
CA ASP A 320 12.08 13.32 -4.65
C ASP A 320 11.07 12.18 -4.41
N ASN A 321 9.82 12.36 -4.88
CA ASN A 321 8.74 11.37 -4.95
C ASN A 321 9.16 10.11 -5.74
N ARG A 322 10.13 9.36 -5.24
CA ARG A 322 10.73 8.19 -5.88
C ARG A 322 10.41 6.98 -5.02
N GLU A 323 10.03 5.91 -5.71
CA GLU A 323 9.91 4.58 -5.11
C GLU A 323 11.19 4.20 -4.38
N ALA A 324 11.05 3.49 -3.25
CA ALA A 324 12.19 2.96 -2.52
C ALA A 324 13.04 2.03 -3.43
N LEU A 325 14.36 2.03 -3.25
CA LEU A 325 15.27 1.33 -4.16
C LEU A 325 15.06 -0.20 -4.14
N ASP A 326 14.68 -0.75 -2.98
CA ASP A 326 14.30 -2.15 -2.84
C ASP A 326 13.03 -2.48 -3.64
N ALA A 327 11.96 -1.70 -3.52
CA ALA A 327 10.73 -1.88 -4.29
C ALA A 327 10.96 -1.73 -5.81
N GLN A 328 11.81 -0.77 -6.21
CA GLN A 328 12.24 -0.64 -7.61
C GLN A 328 13.02 -1.89 -8.08
N ALA A 329 13.84 -2.51 -7.23
CA ALA A 329 14.52 -3.76 -7.55
C ALA A 329 13.57 -4.97 -7.62
N GLU A 330 12.54 -5.03 -6.78
CA GLU A 330 11.48 -6.05 -6.88
C GLU A 330 10.73 -5.95 -8.21
N LEU A 331 10.44 -4.73 -8.68
CA LEU A 331 9.84 -4.52 -10.00
C LEU A 331 10.73 -5.09 -11.12
N VAL A 332 12.04 -4.87 -11.05
CA VAL A 332 12.98 -5.45 -12.02
C VAL A 332 12.93 -6.98 -11.99
N ILE A 333 12.93 -7.59 -10.79
CA ILE A 333 12.83 -9.06 -10.63
C ILE A 333 11.53 -9.58 -11.24
N ALA A 334 10.40 -8.94 -10.93
CA ALA A 334 9.08 -9.36 -11.42
C ALA A 334 9.00 -9.30 -12.94
N LEU A 335 9.43 -8.19 -13.55
CA LEU A 335 9.44 -8.01 -15.01
C LEU A 335 10.42 -8.98 -15.69
N ALA A 336 11.59 -9.21 -15.10
CA ALA A 336 12.57 -10.15 -15.65
C ALA A 336 12.07 -11.61 -15.61
N ARG A 337 11.45 -12.03 -14.51
CA ARG A 337 10.82 -13.37 -14.41
C ARG A 337 9.65 -13.51 -15.39
N LEU A 338 8.83 -12.47 -15.55
CA LEU A 338 7.75 -12.49 -16.54
C LEU A 338 8.29 -12.56 -17.97
N ALA A 339 9.40 -11.89 -18.27
CA ALA A 339 10.07 -12.00 -19.56
C ALA A 339 10.57 -13.42 -19.87
N GLN A 340 10.95 -14.20 -18.85
CA GLN A 340 11.33 -15.61 -19.02
C GLN A 340 10.11 -16.50 -19.31
N SER A 341 8.96 -16.20 -18.69
CA SER A 341 7.75 -17.03 -18.70
C SER A 341 6.69 -16.64 -19.75
N SER A 342 6.79 -15.46 -20.37
CA SER A 342 5.79 -14.93 -21.32
C SER A 342 6.19 -15.11 -22.79
N ASN A 343 5.21 -15.05 -23.69
CA ASN A 343 5.43 -14.97 -25.14
C ASN A 343 5.95 -13.59 -25.58
N ASN A 344 5.71 -12.52 -24.81
CA ASN A 344 6.18 -11.16 -25.10
C ASN A 344 7.50 -10.84 -24.38
N LYS A 345 8.50 -11.73 -24.54
CA LYS A 345 9.77 -11.68 -23.80
C LYS A 345 10.47 -10.34 -23.89
N LYS A 346 10.54 -9.78 -25.11
CA LYS A 346 11.27 -8.54 -25.38
C LYS A 346 10.66 -7.34 -24.64
N HIS A 347 9.33 -7.20 -24.66
CA HIS A 347 8.67 -6.07 -24.01
C HIS A 347 8.93 -6.03 -22.51
N PHE A 348 8.78 -7.18 -21.83
CA PHE A 348 9.03 -7.27 -20.39
C PHE A 348 10.52 -7.15 -20.04
N ALA A 349 11.41 -7.67 -20.89
CA ALA A 349 12.85 -7.50 -20.73
C ALA A 349 13.25 -6.02 -20.86
N ASP A 350 12.75 -5.31 -21.87
CA ASP A 350 12.99 -3.88 -22.07
C ASP A 350 12.43 -3.07 -20.88
N GLY A 351 11.27 -3.45 -20.35
CA GLY A 351 10.68 -2.87 -19.14
C GLY A 351 11.55 -3.08 -17.89
N ALA A 352 12.07 -4.30 -17.69
CA ALA A 352 12.99 -4.61 -16.59
C ALA A 352 14.29 -3.80 -16.67
N ALA A 353 14.89 -3.70 -17.87
CA ALA A 353 16.08 -2.90 -18.10
C ALA A 353 15.84 -1.40 -17.85
N LEU A 354 14.67 -0.90 -18.25
CA LEU A 354 14.26 0.47 -17.96
C LEU A 354 14.12 0.70 -16.45
N ALA A 355 13.41 -0.18 -15.75
CA ALA A 355 13.21 -0.12 -14.29
C ALA A 355 14.53 -0.25 -13.49
N ALA A 356 15.60 -0.77 -14.08
CA ALA A 356 16.90 -0.89 -13.41
C ALA A 356 17.72 0.41 -13.39
N LYS A 357 17.39 1.41 -14.23
CA LYS A 357 18.15 2.67 -14.32
C LYS A 357 18.28 3.42 -12.98
N PRO A 358 17.22 3.57 -12.16
CA PRO A 358 17.34 4.24 -10.86
C PRO A 358 18.32 3.52 -9.92
N LEU A 359 18.35 2.19 -9.95
CA LEU A 359 19.31 1.39 -9.18
C LEU A 359 20.73 1.69 -9.62
N GLN A 360 21.00 1.70 -10.92
CA GLN A 360 22.32 2.02 -11.48
C GLN A 360 22.77 3.45 -11.13
N LEU A 361 21.84 4.42 -11.07
CA LEU A 361 22.14 5.79 -10.65
C LEU A 361 22.49 5.91 -9.16
N ALA A 362 21.90 5.07 -8.32
CA ALA A 362 22.16 5.03 -6.87
C ALA A 362 23.47 4.29 -6.52
N MET A 363 24.02 3.49 -7.44
CA MET A 363 25.24 2.72 -7.22
C MET A 363 26.48 3.60 -7.08
N ARG A 364 27.35 3.23 -6.13
CA ARG A 364 28.71 3.77 -6.02
C ARG A 364 29.72 2.64 -5.93
N ARG A 365 30.81 2.78 -6.69
CA ARG A 365 31.99 1.92 -6.57
C ARG A 365 32.91 2.43 -5.47
N TYR A 366 33.40 1.56 -4.62
CA TYR A 366 34.25 1.94 -3.49
C TYR A 366 35.25 0.83 -3.09
N GLY A 367 36.12 1.13 -2.12
CA GLY A 367 37.27 0.30 -1.74
C GLY A 367 38.54 0.62 -2.53
N GLN A 368 39.70 0.11 -2.07
CA GLN A 368 41.02 0.47 -2.63
C GLN A 368 41.14 0.20 -4.14
N GLN A 369 40.47 -0.84 -4.65
CA GLN A 369 40.48 -1.22 -6.08
C GLN A 369 39.12 -1.03 -6.77
N LYS A 370 38.15 -0.37 -6.13
CA LYS A 370 36.77 -0.23 -6.65
C LYS A 370 36.05 -1.57 -6.92
N ASP A 371 36.43 -2.59 -6.15
CA ASP A 371 35.91 -3.97 -6.27
C ASP A 371 34.49 -4.16 -5.74
N PHE A 372 33.99 -3.19 -4.97
CA PHE A 372 32.66 -3.22 -4.37
C PHE A 372 31.74 -2.23 -5.06
N ILE A 373 30.47 -2.62 -5.21
CA ILE A 373 29.37 -1.73 -5.55
C ILE A 373 28.36 -1.83 -4.40
N ALA A 374 27.87 -0.67 -3.96
CA ALA A 374 26.71 -0.59 -3.09
C ALA A 374 25.72 0.44 -3.62
N LEU A 375 24.43 0.19 -3.42
CA LEU A 375 23.38 1.20 -3.54
C LEU A 375 23.48 2.11 -2.31
N ILE A 376 23.54 3.41 -2.58
CA ILE A 376 23.67 4.45 -1.54
C ILE A 376 22.35 5.17 -1.39
N GLU A 377 21.87 5.23 -0.15
CA GLU A 377 20.64 5.88 0.26
C GLU A 377 20.96 7.02 1.22
N LYS A 378 20.00 7.92 1.43
CA LYS A 378 20.06 8.91 2.49
C LYS A 378 19.47 8.30 3.75
N GLU A 379 20.08 8.57 4.90
CA GLU A 379 19.50 8.16 6.17
C GLU A 379 18.14 8.85 6.38
N PRO A 380 17.14 8.17 6.96
CA PRO A 380 15.90 8.80 7.32
C PRO A 380 16.16 9.84 8.42
N ILE A 381 15.75 11.09 8.18
CA ILE A 381 15.80 12.16 9.18
C ILE A 381 14.39 12.71 9.39
N ALA A 382 14.08 13.13 10.62
CA ALA A 382 12.80 13.75 10.92
C ALA A 382 12.58 15.00 10.05
N ALA A 383 11.33 15.23 9.64
CA ALA A 383 10.86 16.34 8.81
C ALA A 383 11.40 17.72 9.22
N ASP A 384 11.51 17.93 10.52
CA ASP A 384 11.86 19.16 11.20
C ASP A 384 13.35 19.25 11.57
N SER A 385 14.12 18.23 11.22
CA SER A 385 15.56 18.19 11.47
C SER A 385 16.31 19.15 10.55
N HIS A 386 17.22 19.93 11.13
CA HIS A 386 18.15 20.79 10.39
C HIS A 386 19.44 20.06 9.98
N LEU A 387 19.54 18.75 10.25
CA LEU A 387 20.72 17.96 9.91
C LEU A 387 20.66 17.55 8.44
N GLU A 388 21.80 17.61 7.75
CA GLU A 388 21.94 17.00 6.43
C GLU A 388 21.92 15.47 6.56
N PRO A 389 21.08 14.74 5.80
CA PRO A 389 21.04 13.29 5.86
C PRO A 389 22.41 12.69 5.49
N ARG A 390 22.97 11.86 6.37
CA ARG A 390 24.16 11.07 6.04
C ARG A 390 23.82 10.01 4.99
N LEU A 391 24.85 9.51 4.32
CA LEU A 391 24.71 8.46 3.32
C LEU A 391 24.85 7.09 3.98
N ILE A 392 23.94 6.18 3.66
CA ILE A 392 23.90 4.82 4.20
C ILE A 392 23.82 3.78 3.09
N THR A 393 24.23 2.56 3.41
CA THR A 393 23.98 1.36 2.61
C THR A 393 23.12 0.42 3.41
N THR A 394 21.95 0.04 2.90
CA THR A 394 21.05 -0.90 3.55
C THR A 394 21.24 -2.31 3.01
N LEU A 395 21.15 -3.31 3.87
CA LEU A 395 21.20 -4.73 3.48
C LEU A 395 20.07 -5.07 2.52
N ARG A 396 18.88 -4.53 2.75
CA ARG A 396 17.67 -4.78 1.95
C ARG A 396 17.83 -4.33 0.50
N SER A 397 18.07 -3.04 0.28
CA SER A 397 18.21 -2.50 -1.08
C SER A 397 19.34 -3.17 -1.85
N ASN A 398 20.46 -3.48 -1.18
CA ASN A 398 21.58 -4.17 -1.83
C ASN A 398 21.29 -5.66 -2.12
N ALA A 399 20.62 -6.38 -1.23
CA ALA A 399 20.24 -7.77 -1.45
C ALA A 399 19.26 -7.91 -2.61
N THR A 400 18.19 -7.10 -2.62
CA THR A 400 17.19 -7.11 -3.68
C THR A 400 17.78 -6.63 -5.01
N ALA A 401 18.65 -5.62 -5.01
CA ALA A 401 19.35 -5.21 -6.22
C ALA A 401 20.25 -6.32 -6.76
N CYS A 402 21.01 -7.03 -5.90
CA CYS A 402 21.83 -8.15 -6.33
C CYS A 402 20.98 -9.22 -7.06
N LEU A 403 19.80 -9.55 -6.50
CA LEU A 403 18.84 -10.45 -7.14
C LEU A 403 18.33 -9.89 -8.47
N ALA A 404 17.97 -8.61 -8.53
CA ALA A 404 17.52 -7.95 -9.75
C ALA A 404 18.57 -8.05 -10.88
N PHE A 405 19.84 -7.77 -10.59
CA PHE A 405 20.91 -7.87 -11.60
C PHE A 405 21.25 -9.32 -12.00
N LEU A 406 21.02 -10.29 -11.10
CA LEU A 406 21.09 -11.70 -11.47
C LEU A 406 19.98 -12.08 -12.47
N GLU A 407 18.75 -11.65 -12.23
CA GLU A 407 17.62 -11.90 -13.14
C GLU A 407 17.80 -11.18 -14.49
N LEU A 408 18.29 -9.92 -14.48
CA LEU A 408 18.65 -9.19 -15.71
C LEU A 408 19.74 -9.91 -16.51
N SER A 409 20.75 -10.47 -15.83
CA SER A 409 21.79 -11.24 -16.52
C SER A 409 21.25 -12.47 -17.24
N ALA A 410 20.17 -13.07 -16.73
CA ALA A 410 19.55 -14.24 -17.35
C ALA A 410 18.77 -13.88 -18.63
N ILE A 411 18.14 -12.70 -18.67
CA ILE A 411 17.38 -12.23 -19.83
C ILE A 411 18.22 -11.42 -20.84
N PHE A 412 19.39 -10.91 -20.43
CA PHE A 412 20.35 -10.20 -21.28
C PHE A 412 21.76 -10.85 -21.17
N PRO A 413 21.96 -12.06 -21.72
CA PRO A 413 23.23 -12.78 -21.58
C PRO A 413 24.42 -12.08 -22.26
N ASP A 414 24.16 -11.26 -23.28
CA ASP A 414 25.18 -10.52 -24.02
C ASP A 414 25.60 -9.22 -23.33
N ASN A 415 24.95 -8.83 -22.22
CA ASN A 415 25.32 -7.64 -21.46
C ASN A 415 26.31 -8.03 -20.33
N PRO A 416 27.61 -7.70 -20.46
CA PRO A 416 28.61 -8.08 -19.46
C PRO A 416 28.52 -7.26 -18.16
N ASP A 417 27.83 -6.11 -18.17
CA ASP A 417 27.77 -5.23 -17.01
C ASP A 417 26.87 -5.79 -15.91
N TYR A 418 25.72 -6.39 -16.27
CA TYR A 418 24.79 -6.96 -15.28
C TYR A 418 25.39 -8.04 -14.38
N PRO A 419 26.08 -9.08 -14.90
CA PRO A 419 26.72 -10.05 -14.04
C PRO A 419 27.85 -9.41 -13.22
N ALA A 420 28.64 -8.50 -13.80
CA ALA A 420 29.71 -7.82 -13.06
C ALA A 420 29.18 -6.95 -11.91
N ILE A 421 28.05 -6.27 -12.11
CA ILE A 421 27.34 -5.50 -11.07
C ILE A 421 26.84 -6.44 -9.96
N ALA A 422 26.17 -7.54 -10.32
CA ALA A 422 25.68 -8.51 -9.36
C ALA A 422 26.81 -9.09 -8.49
N THR A 423 27.93 -9.49 -9.10
CA THR A 423 29.10 -9.99 -8.37
C THR A 423 29.68 -8.92 -7.43
N ALA A 424 29.78 -7.66 -7.88
CA ALA A 424 30.32 -6.58 -7.06
C ALA A 424 29.42 -6.21 -5.86
N ILE A 425 28.10 -6.26 -6.02
CA ILE A 425 27.13 -6.12 -4.92
C ILE A 425 27.20 -7.34 -4.00
N GLY A 426 27.31 -8.56 -4.52
CA GLY A 426 27.49 -9.77 -3.72
C GLY A 426 28.73 -9.71 -2.83
N ARG A 427 29.84 -9.14 -3.31
CA ARG A 427 31.03 -8.88 -2.48
C ARG A 427 30.75 -7.88 -1.36
N HIS A 428 29.90 -6.87 -1.58
CA HIS A 428 29.45 -5.96 -0.54
C HIS A 428 28.59 -6.69 0.52
N LEU A 429 27.61 -7.50 0.08
CA LEU A 429 26.76 -8.30 0.97
C LEU A 429 27.59 -9.26 1.83
N HIS A 430 28.60 -9.92 1.24
CA HIS A 430 29.53 -10.77 1.98
C HIS A 430 30.28 -10.00 3.08
N ARG A 431 30.59 -8.70 2.88
CA ARG A 431 31.19 -7.84 3.93
C ARG A 431 30.19 -7.34 4.97
N GLN A 432 28.90 -7.48 4.73
CA GLN A 432 27.86 -7.21 5.74
C GLN A 432 27.59 -8.43 6.62
N ALA A 433 28.02 -9.63 6.23
CA ALA A 433 27.96 -10.81 7.10
C ALA A 433 28.90 -10.67 8.31
N GLN A 434 28.44 -11.11 9.48
CA GLN A 434 29.20 -11.05 10.73
C GLN A 434 29.97 -12.36 10.98
N PRO A 435 31.13 -12.33 11.68
CA PRO A 435 31.89 -13.54 12.03
C PRO A 435 31.12 -14.58 12.85
N GLY A 436 30.05 -14.17 13.56
CA GLY A 436 29.17 -15.03 14.34
C GLY A 436 27.90 -15.48 13.62
N ASN A 437 27.82 -15.26 12.30
CA ASN A 437 26.59 -15.28 11.50
C ASN A 437 25.64 -14.11 11.84
N GLY A 438 24.62 -13.94 11.02
CA GLY A 438 23.83 -12.72 10.94
C GLY A 438 24.43 -11.69 9.97
N PHE A 439 23.61 -10.70 9.62
CA PHE A 439 24.03 -9.60 8.77
C PHE A 439 23.87 -8.26 9.49
N ILE A 440 24.73 -7.30 9.13
CA ILE A 440 24.60 -5.91 9.55
C ILE A 440 23.50 -5.25 8.70
N PRO A 441 22.38 -4.77 9.29
CA PRO A 441 21.24 -4.24 8.54
C PRO A 441 21.57 -3.00 7.73
N ALA A 442 22.43 -2.12 8.26
CA ALA A 442 22.82 -0.90 7.58
C ALA A 442 24.20 -0.40 8.04
N LYS A 443 24.88 0.34 7.16
CA LYS A 443 26.19 0.96 7.43
C LYS A 443 26.23 2.38 6.88
N PHE A 444 27.03 3.24 7.52
CA PHE A 444 27.40 4.53 6.96
C PHE A 444 28.36 4.38 5.79
N TYR A 445 28.09 5.14 4.74
CA TYR A 445 28.98 5.26 3.59
C TYR A 445 29.87 6.51 3.71
N PRO A 446 31.19 6.44 3.42
CA PRO A 446 31.98 5.27 3.02
C PRO A 446 32.71 4.59 4.20
N SER A 447 32.42 4.97 5.45
CA SER A 447 33.20 4.55 6.63
C SER A 447 33.00 3.09 7.03
N ASP A 448 31.96 2.42 6.51
CA ASP A 448 31.53 1.07 6.89
C ASP A 448 31.18 0.94 8.39
N GLN A 449 31.03 2.06 9.10
CA GLN A 449 30.54 2.07 10.49
C GLN A 449 29.09 1.60 10.54
N ILE A 450 28.73 0.85 11.59
CA ILE A 450 27.37 0.33 11.76
C ILE A 450 26.41 1.51 11.94
N TYR A 451 25.30 1.48 11.20
CA TYR A 451 24.17 2.37 11.41
C TYR A 451 23.13 1.62 12.26
N GLU A 452 22.92 2.08 13.49
CA GLU A 452 21.89 1.58 14.39
C GLU A 452 20.63 2.42 14.18
N SER A 453 19.56 1.80 13.67
CA SER A 453 18.24 2.43 13.57
C SER A 453 17.34 1.88 14.67
N ASP A 454 16.66 2.76 15.41
CA ASP A 454 15.72 2.39 16.48
C ASP A 454 14.43 1.71 15.97
N GLU A 455 14.23 1.62 14.64
CA GLU A 455 12.96 1.20 14.01
C GLU A 455 12.95 -0.22 13.42
N SER A 456 13.97 -1.06 13.64
CA SER A 456 13.94 -2.41 13.06
C SER A 456 13.07 -3.35 13.89
N ASN A 457 11.84 -3.63 13.44
CA ASN A 457 11.09 -4.76 13.96
C ASN A 457 11.75 -6.10 13.53
N ASP A 458 11.68 -7.11 14.39
CA ASP A 458 12.33 -8.41 14.18
C ASP A 458 11.89 -9.10 12.86
N TYR A 459 10.66 -8.82 12.42
CA TYR A 459 10.07 -9.36 11.19
C TYR A 459 10.81 -8.86 9.94
N GLY A 460 10.95 -7.54 9.79
CA GLY A 460 11.57 -6.91 8.64
C GLY A 460 13.05 -7.24 8.53
N GLN A 461 13.70 -7.49 9.67
CA GLN A 461 15.09 -7.94 9.72
C GLN A 461 15.23 -9.39 9.23
N ALA A 462 14.36 -10.31 9.69
CA ALA A 462 14.40 -11.72 9.27
C ALA A 462 14.22 -11.89 7.75
N GLU A 463 13.27 -11.16 7.17
CA GLU A 463 13.06 -11.15 5.72
C GLU A 463 14.27 -10.59 4.95
N THR A 464 14.87 -9.50 5.45
CA THR A 464 16.05 -8.90 4.81
C THR A 464 17.26 -9.83 4.84
N GLU A 465 17.49 -10.52 5.96
CA GLU A 465 18.56 -11.51 6.09
C GLU A 465 18.33 -12.71 5.16
N ALA A 466 17.08 -13.16 5.01
CA ALA A 466 16.72 -14.21 4.05
C ALA A 466 17.01 -13.79 2.59
N MET A 467 16.67 -12.56 2.22
CA MET A 467 17.00 -12.00 0.90
C MET A 467 18.51 -11.97 0.65
N ALA A 468 19.30 -11.54 1.62
CA ALA A 468 20.76 -11.48 1.50
C ALA A 468 21.38 -12.88 1.34
N ALA A 469 20.91 -13.85 2.13
CA ALA A 469 21.32 -15.24 2.00
C ALA A 469 20.94 -15.81 0.62
N LEU A 470 19.71 -15.56 0.13
CA LEU A 470 19.27 -15.98 -1.20
C LEU A 470 20.13 -15.38 -2.31
N ALA A 471 20.45 -14.09 -2.23
CA ALA A 471 21.30 -13.40 -3.20
C ALA A 471 22.69 -14.04 -3.31
N LEU A 472 23.34 -14.25 -2.15
CA LEU A 472 24.64 -14.92 -2.08
C LEU A 472 24.58 -16.37 -2.54
N ALA A 473 23.51 -17.10 -2.20
CA ALA A 473 23.29 -18.48 -2.65
C ALA A 473 23.21 -18.56 -4.19
N LYS A 474 22.37 -17.74 -4.82
CA LYS A 474 22.19 -17.72 -6.27
C LYS A 474 23.48 -17.31 -6.98
N LEU A 475 24.15 -16.27 -6.49
CA LEU A 475 25.41 -15.80 -7.04
C LEU A 475 26.53 -16.83 -6.88
N GLY A 476 26.65 -17.45 -5.70
CA GLY A 476 27.62 -18.50 -5.42
C GLY A 476 27.45 -19.73 -6.30
N LYS A 477 26.20 -20.13 -6.58
CA LYS A 477 25.90 -21.21 -7.54
C LYS A 477 26.30 -20.83 -8.97
N LYS A 478 25.99 -19.60 -9.39
CA LYS A 478 26.28 -19.09 -10.74
C LYS A 478 27.78 -18.93 -11.00
N ASP A 479 28.50 -18.36 -10.04
CA ASP A 479 29.92 -18.02 -10.17
C ASP A 479 30.85 -19.16 -9.67
N HIS A 480 30.28 -20.28 -9.21
CA HIS A 480 31.00 -21.35 -8.52
C HIS A 480 31.84 -20.85 -7.32
N ASN A 481 31.36 -19.84 -6.62
CA ASN A 481 32.05 -19.22 -5.50
C ASN A 481 31.65 -19.90 -4.17
N GLY A 482 32.52 -20.78 -3.68
CA GLY A 482 32.31 -21.52 -2.43
C GLY A 482 32.15 -20.62 -1.20
N SER A 483 32.82 -19.47 -1.15
CA SER A 483 32.72 -18.54 -0.02
C SER A 483 31.34 -17.87 0.06
N PHE A 484 30.73 -17.53 -1.08
CA PHE A 484 29.35 -17.01 -1.06
C PHE A 484 28.33 -18.07 -0.62
N LEU A 485 28.53 -19.32 -1.06
CA LEU A 485 27.68 -20.44 -0.65
C LEU A 485 27.78 -20.70 0.85
N GLU A 486 29.00 -20.73 1.39
CA GLU A 486 29.24 -20.94 2.83
C GLU A 486 28.57 -19.85 3.68
N VAL A 487 28.73 -18.58 3.31
CA VAL A 487 28.08 -17.47 4.03
C VAL A 487 26.56 -17.55 3.93
N ALA A 488 26.02 -17.89 2.76
CA ALA A 488 24.57 -18.05 2.60
C ALA A 488 24.02 -19.18 3.50
N ASP A 489 24.67 -20.34 3.50
CA ASP A 489 24.25 -21.53 4.26
C ASP A 489 24.28 -21.25 5.77
N ASN A 490 25.40 -20.69 6.27
CA ASN A 490 25.57 -20.42 7.69
C ASN A 490 24.58 -19.36 8.21
N ASN A 491 24.33 -18.31 7.42
CA ASN A 491 23.38 -17.27 7.80
C ASN A 491 21.92 -17.71 7.73
N LEU A 492 21.56 -18.53 6.73
CA LEU A 492 20.21 -19.09 6.65
C LEU A 492 19.95 -20.04 7.84
N ALA A 493 20.91 -20.89 8.20
CA ALA A 493 20.81 -21.75 9.38
C ALA A 493 20.65 -20.93 10.67
N TYR A 494 21.47 -19.88 10.85
CA TYR A 494 21.38 -18.97 11.98
C TYR A 494 20.01 -18.29 12.07
N LEU A 495 19.50 -17.76 10.95
CA LEU A 495 18.20 -17.10 10.88
C LEU A 495 17.08 -18.04 11.35
N LEU A 496 17.09 -19.28 10.88
CA LEU A 496 16.08 -20.26 11.28
C LEU A 496 16.14 -20.57 12.77
N SER A 497 17.32 -20.86 13.30
CA SER A 497 17.47 -21.25 14.72
C SER A 497 17.21 -20.10 15.69
N SER A 498 17.59 -18.87 15.31
CA SER A 498 17.52 -17.71 16.22
C SER A 498 16.21 -16.93 16.13
N LYS A 499 15.57 -16.88 14.95
CA LYS A 499 14.40 -16.00 14.73
C LYS A 499 13.13 -16.72 14.32
N ILE A 500 13.19 -17.85 13.61
CA ILE A 500 11.98 -18.47 13.02
C ILE A 500 11.49 -19.66 13.84
N GLN A 501 12.38 -20.54 14.29
CA GLN A 501 11.97 -21.79 14.95
C GLN A 501 11.19 -21.57 16.23
N LEU A 502 11.56 -20.55 17.00
CA LEU A 502 10.98 -20.21 18.29
C LEU A 502 9.67 -19.40 18.18
N GLN A 503 9.27 -18.98 16.97
CA GLN A 503 8.03 -18.24 16.77
C GLN A 503 6.80 -19.16 16.79
N GLU A 504 5.71 -18.69 17.40
CA GLU A 504 4.39 -19.33 17.25
C GLU A 504 3.95 -19.31 15.78
N LEU A 505 3.18 -20.32 15.35
CA LEU A 505 2.67 -20.41 13.97
C LEU A 505 1.92 -19.15 13.53
N THR A 506 1.14 -18.55 14.43
CA THR A 506 0.38 -17.30 14.20
C THR A 506 1.25 -16.04 14.07
N ALA A 507 2.51 -16.14 14.47
CA ALA A 507 3.54 -15.10 14.45
C ALA A 507 4.69 -15.41 13.48
N THR A 508 4.65 -16.57 12.80
CA THR A 508 5.71 -17.01 11.90
C THR A 508 5.79 -16.07 10.69
N VAL A 509 6.99 -15.56 10.43
CA VAL A 509 7.27 -14.64 9.32
C VAL A 509 6.94 -15.30 7.97
N THR A 510 5.81 -14.94 7.36
CA THR A 510 5.51 -15.32 5.97
C THR A 510 6.27 -14.39 5.02
N SER A 511 7.47 -14.78 4.61
CA SER A 511 8.26 -14.05 3.60
C SER A 511 8.47 -14.92 2.36
N PRO A 512 8.13 -14.43 1.15
CA PRO A 512 8.38 -15.15 -0.09
C PRO A 512 9.88 -15.38 -0.33
N TRP A 513 10.73 -14.45 0.15
CA TRP A 513 12.18 -14.55 0.04
C TRP A 513 12.75 -15.65 0.91
N LEU A 514 12.22 -15.84 2.12
CA LEU A 514 12.59 -16.96 2.99
C LEU A 514 12.16 -18.29 2.37
N ALA A 515 10.94 -18.38 1.82
CA ALA A 515 10.49 -19.58 1.14
C ALA A 515 11.40 -19.92 -0.06
N GLU A 516 11.76 -18.93 -0.89
CA GLU A 516 12.66 -19.13 -2.02
C GLU A 516 14.08 -19.48 -1.58
N ALA A 517 14.59 -18.89 -0.49
CA ALA A 517 15.87 -19.25 0.12
C ALA A 517 15.87 -20.71 0.58
N LEU A 518 14.85 -21.15 1.31
CA LEU A 518 14.73 -22.53 1.77
C LEU A 518 14.62 -23.51 0.60
N ASP A 519 13.89 -23.15 -0.46
CA ASP A 519 13.79 -23.96 -1.68
C ASP A 519 15.16 -24.13 -2.38
N GLN A 520 16.05 -23.14 -2.34
CA GLN A 520 17.41 -23.31 -2.87
C GLN A 520 18.18 -24.48 -2.21
N TYR A 521 17.77 -24.89 -1.01
CA TYR A 521 18.44 -25.86 -0.17
C TYR A 521 17.57 -27.05 0.26
N TYR A 522 16.32 -27.15 -0.21
CA TYR A 522 15.34 -28.12 0.28
C TYR A 522 15.85 -29.58 0.21
N ARG A 523 16.66 -29.92 -0.81
CA ARG A 523 17.22 -31.28 -0.98
C ARG A 523 18.34 -31.62 -0.02
N ARG A 524 18.88 -30.65 0.71
CA ARG A 524 20.09 -30.80 1.54
C ARG A 524 19.78 -30.89 3.03
N ASN A 525 18.61 -30.43 3.49
CA ASN A 525 18.25 -30.42 4.91
C ASN A 525 16.73 -30.62 5.13
N ASN A 526 16.36 -31.69 5.83
CA ASN A 526 14.97 -31.99 6.19
C ASN A 526 14.32 -30.92 7.09
N GLU A 527 15.13 -30.19 7.86
CA GLU A 527 14.69 -29.07 8.68
C GLU A 527 14.15 -27.92 7.83
N TYR A 528 14.75 -27.67 6.66
CA TYR A 528 14.30 -26.61 5.75
C TYR A 528 12.95 -26.96 5.11
N ILE A 529 12.70 -28.24 4.81
CA ILE A 529 11.39 -28.73 4.36
C ILE A 529 10.33 -28.54 5.45
N SER A 530 10.70 -28.81 6.71
CA SER A 530 9.81 -28.60 7.86
C SER A 530 9.43 -27.12 8.01
N GLN A 531 10.41 -26.21 7.91
CA GLN A 531 10.13 -24.77 7.98
C GLN A 531 9.35 -24.27 6.76
N LEU A 532 9.63 -24.78 5.55
CA LEU A 532 8.85 -24.43 4.35
C LEU A 532 7.38 -24.86 4.48
N SER A 533 7.14 -26.04 5.07
CA SER A 533 5.78 -26.50 5.40
C SER A 533 5.09 -25.66 6.49
N ARG A 534 5.85 -24.99 7.36
CA ARG A 534 5.30 -24.06 8.36
C ARG A 534 4.96 -22.69 7.77
N LEU A 535 5.55 -22.33 6.64
CA LEU A 535 5.31 -21.07 5.92
C LEU A 535 4.11 -21.15 4.95
N ALA A 536 3.70 -22.36 4.56
CA ALA A 536 2.54 -22.67 3.72
C ALA A 536 1.28 -22.88 4.56
#